data_AF-A0A5C6MAA7-F1
#
_entry.id   AF-A0A5C6MAA7-F1
#
_cell.length_a   1.000
_cell.length_b   1.000
_cell.length_c   1.000
_cell.angle_alpha   90.00
_cell.angle_beta   90.00
_cell.angle_gamma   90.00
#
_symmetry.space_group_name_H-M   'P 1'
#
loop_
_entity.id
_entity.type
_entity.pdbx_description
1 polymer ?
#
loop_
_entity_poly.entity_id
_entity_poly.type
_entity_poly.pdbx_seq_one_letter_code
_entity_poly.pdbx_strand_id
1 'polypeptide(L)'
;MTDFPQALSIAGSDSSGGAGMQADLKTMQERHVYAATVLVAITAQNTLGVQDSLPLPAKIINEQFTSIADDLAIKACKTGMLADSEHVSIVVENLKKYDFGPLIVDPVMVAKGGATLLTEDAIITIKENLIPLATVVTPNIPEAEVLTGLTINSKEDMIMAGKKMKALGAKNVIIKGGHQNSADTASDFVLLENGHSFWLSSKRIDTIRTHGTGDTLSACIAAELAKGADVETAIITAKKYVEATIADGIIVGHGHGPLNHWAYRKVAKNAKL
;
A
#
# COMPACT_ATOMS: atom_id res chain seq x y z
N MET A 1 20.00 9.33 19.92
CA MET A 1 19.80 9.83 18.54
C MET A 1 19.51 8.64 17.67
N THR A 2 18.47 8.69 16.84
CA THR A 2 18.19 7.62 15.87
C THR A 2 18.88 7.98 14.56
N ASP A 3 19.87 7.20 14.15
CA ASP A 3 20.76 7.53 13.02
C ASP A 3 20.17 7.19 11.64
N PHE A 4 18.98 6.56 11.59
CA PHE A 4 18.35 6.14 10.34
C PHE A 4 16.84 6.44 10.33
N PRO A 5 16.26 6.80 9.17
CA PRO A 5 14.81 6.88 9.00
C PRO A 5 14.14 5.55 9.35
N GLN A 6 13.01 5.61 10.04
CA GLN A 6 12.25 4.44 10.48
C GLN A 6 10.81 4.56 9.97
N ALA A 7 10.26 3.46 9.44
CA ALA A 7 8.88 3.39 8.98
C ALA A 7 8.18 2.13 9.53
N LEU A 8 6.86 2.20 9.62
CA LEU A 8 6.04 1.12 10.18
C LEU A 8 5.09 0.53 9.14
N SER A 9 5.10 -0.80 8.99
CA SER A 9 4.03 -1.54 8.29
C SER A 9 3.02 -2.10 9.29
N ILE A 10 1.72 -1.88 9.03
CA ILE A 10 0.60 -2.42 9.79
C ILE A 10 -0.20 -3.30 8.82
N ALA A 11 0.05 -4.60 8.80
CA ALA A 11 -0.48 -5.48 7.77
C ALA A 11 -0.52 -6.95 8.19
N GLY A 12 -1.14 -7.77 7.35
CA GLY A 12 -1.00 -9.23 7.41
C GLY A 12 0.38 -9.73 6.91
N SER A 13 0.76 -10.91 7.37
CA SER A 13 1.91 -11.67 6.88
C SER A 13 1.52 -12.60 5.74
N ASP A 14 2.13 -12.43 4.57
CA ASP A 14 2.06 -13.37 3.43
C ASP A 14 3.20 -14.39 3.54
N SER A 15 2.89 -15.65 3.83
CA SER A 15 3.92 -16.70 3.98
C SER A 15 4.77 -16.94 2.72
N SER A 16 4.31 -16.53 1.55
CA SER A 16 5.07 -16.61 0.29
C SER A 16 6.14 -15.52 0.17
N GLY A 17 5.98 -14.44 0.94
CA GLY A 17 6.84 -13.27 0.94
C GLY A 17 6.67 -12.34 -0.26
N GLY A 18 5.61 -12.49 -1.07
CA GLY A 18 5.39 -11.65 -2.26
C GLY A 18 4.61 -10.37 -2.00
N ALA A 19 3.76 -10.35 -0.98
CA ALA A 19 2.89 -9.25 -0.56
C ALA A 19 2.95 -9.03 0.96
N GLY A 20 1.99 -8.28 1.51
CA GLY A 20 1.86 -8.06 2.95
C GLY A 20 3.09 -7.42 3.58
N MET A 21 3.31 -7.67 4.88
CA MET A 21 4.43 -7.07 5.59
C MET A 21 5.80 -7.47 5.01
N GLN A 22 5.91 -8.63 4.36
CA GLN A 22 7.14 -9.05 3.69
C GLN A 22 7.49 -8.15 2.49
N ALA A 23 6.52 -7.80 1.66
CA ALA A 23 6.75 -6.83 0.58
C ALA A 23 7.06 -5.44 1.12
N ASP A 24 6.40 -5.06 2.22
CA ASP A 24 6.63 -3.77 2.87
C ASP A 24 8.07 -3.67 3.40
N LEU A 25 8.50 -4.66 4.21
CA LEU A 25 9.84 -4.75 4.78
C LEU A 25 10.91 -4.75 3.68
N LYS A 26 10.75 -5.58 2.63
CA LYS A 26 11.68 -5.63 1.50
C LYS A 26 11.78 -4.28 0.82
N THR A 27 10.66 -3.63 0.57
CA THR A 27 10.62 -2.32 -0.07
C THR A 27 11.32 -1.27 0.79
N MET A 28 10.97 -1.16 2.07
CA MET A 28 11.59 -0.19 2.98
C MET A 28 13.10 -0.41 3.12
N GLN A 29 13.54 -1.67 3.21
CA GLN A 29 14.95 -2.04 3.25
C GLN A 29 15.68 -1.63 1.96
N GLU A 30 15.09 -1.88 0.80
CA GLU A 30 15.63 -1.47 -0.51
C GLU A 30 15.65 0.06 -0.69
N ARG A 31 14.80 0.76 0.06
CA ARG A 31 14.82 2.21 0.18
C ARG A 31 15.71 2.71 1.32
N HIS A 32 16.51 1.89 1.98
CA HIS A 32 17.39 2.32 3.09
C HIS A 32 16.62 2.96 4.26
N VAL A 33 15.48 2.39 4.63
CA VAL A 33 14.67 2.78 5.78
C VAL A 33 14.54 1.58 6.71
N TYR A 34 14.78 1.77 8.01
CA TYR A 34 14.55 0.72 8.99
C TYR A 34 13.06 0.47 9.12
N ALA A 35 12.65 -0.78 9.01
CA ALA A 35 11.25 -1.14 8.91
C ALA A 35 10.80 -1.92 10.15
N ALA A 36 9.84 -1.35 10.88
CA ALA A 36 9.11 -2.02 11.96
C ALA A 36 7.78 -2.56 11.43
N THR A 37 7.16 -3.48 12.19
CA THR A 37 5.89 -4.12 11.80
C THR A 37 4.95 -4.29 12.97
N VAL A 38 3.66 -4.03 12.75
CA VAL A 38 2.56 -4.59 13.52
C VAL A 38 1.87 -5.63 12.65
N LEU A 39 1.93 -6.89 13.05
CA LEU A 39 1.19 -7.96 12.38
C LEU A 39 -0.27 -7.93 12.84
N VAL A 40 -1.18 -7.88 11.87
CA VAL A 40 -2.64 -7.91 12.09
C VAL A 40 -3.21 -9.30 11.88
N ALA A 41 -2.63 -10.06 10.95
CA ALA A 41 -3.04 -11.43 10.65
C ALA A 41 -1.87 -12.21 10.04
N ILE A 42 -1.97 -13.53 10.03
CA ILE A 42 -1.06 -14.43 9.31
C ILE A 42 -1.86 -15.16 8.25
N THR A 43 -1.33 -15.25 7.03
CA THR A 43 -1.92 -16.07 5.96
C THR A 43 -1.01 -17.26 5.65
N ALA A 44 -1.62 -18.43 5.52
CA ALA A 44 -1.04 -19.53 4.77
C ALA A 44 -1.32 -19.23 3.29
N GLN A 45 -0.33 -18.67 2.62
CA GLN A 45 -0.43 -18.12 1.28
C GLN A 45 0.79 -18.48 0.43
N ASN A 46 0.53 -18.72 -0.85
CA ASN A 46 1.54 -18.90 -1.88
C ASN A 46 1.10 -18.26 -3.20
N THR A 47 1.87 -18.43 -4.27
CA THR A 47 1.57 -17.84 -5.58
C THR A 47 0.27 -18.34 -6.23
N LEU A 48 -0.34 -19.40 -5.70
CA LEU A 48 -1.61 -19.96 -6.16
C LEU A 48 -2.82 -19.37 -5.41
N GLY A 49 -2.60 -18.60 -4.35
CA GLY A 49 -3.66 -17.96 -3.56
C GLY A 49 -3.47 -18.14 -2.06
N VAL A 50 -4.50 -17.79 -1.30
CA VAL A 50 -4.59 -17.95 0.15
C VAL A 50 -5.28 -19.29 0.46
N GLN A 51 -4.64 -20.10 1.29
CA GLN A 51 -5.16 -21.40 1.77
C GLN A 51 -5.84 -21.27 3.13
N ASP A 52 -5.34 -20.38 4.00
CA ASP A 52 -5.90 -20.11 5.31
C ASP A 52 -5.48 -18.72 5.80
N SER A 53 -6.24 -18.15 6.74
CA SER A 53 -5.90 -16.89 7.39
C SER A 53 -6.32 -16.86 8.85
N LEU A 54 -5.42 -16.37 9.70
CA LEU A 54 -5.63 -16.20 11.13
C LEU A 54 -5.42 -14.73 11.52
N PRO A 55 -6.49 -13.98 11.79
CA PRO A 55 -6.40 -12.68 12.45
C PRO A 55 -5.82 -12.83 13.86
N LEU A 56 -4.92 -11.91 14.24
CA LEU A 56 -4.26 -11.99 15.54
C LEU A 56 -5.12 -11.35 16.65
N PRO A 57 -5.12 -11.90 17.88
CA PRO A 57 -5.91 -11.31 18.97
C PRO A 57 -5.58 -9.84 19.24
N ALA A 58 -6.60 -9.03 19.55
CA ALA A 58 -6.44 -7.60 19.85
C ALA A 58 -5.33 -7.29 20.85
N LYS A 59 -5.17 -8.14 21.87
CA LYS A 59 -4.10 -8.02 22.88
C LYS A 59 -2.72 -7.94 22.26
N ILE A 60 -2.36 -8.85 21.34
CA ILE A 60 -1.01 -8.87 20.77
C ILE A 60 -0.81 -7.74 19.74
N ILE A 61 -1.87 -7.32 19.05
CA ILE A 61 -1.82 -6.14 18.16
C ILE A 61 -1.53 -4.87 18.98
N ASN A 62 -2.25 -4.67 20.08
CA ASN A 62 -2.05 -3.53 20.99
C ASN A 62 -0.66 -3.54 21.65
N GLU A 63 -0.16 -4.71 22.05
CA GLU A 63 1.19 -4.86 22.63
C GLU A 63 2.29 -4.55 21.60
N GLN A 64 2.12 -4.91 20.33
CA GLN A 64 3.04 -4.52 19.26
C GLN A 64 3.06 -2.99 19.06
N PHE A 65 1.89 -2.34 18.98
CA PHE A 65 1.79 -0.89 18.88
C PHE A 65 2.48 -0.18 20.05
N THR A 66 2.22 -0.64 21.27
CA THR A 66 2.82 -0.09 22.49
C THR A 66 4.34 -0.24 22.47
N SER A 67 4.84 -1.44 22.16
CA SER A 67 6.29 -1.71 22.11
C SER A 67 7.02 -0.84 21.10
N ILE A 68 6.39 -0.58 19.93
CA ILE A 68 6.97 0.26 18.89
C ILE A 68 6.93 1.73 19.29
N ALA A 69 5.81 2.21 19.84
CA ALA A 69 5.67 3.60 20.26
C ALA A 69 6.61 3.97 21.42
N ASP A 70 6.91 3.02 22.31
CA ASP A 70 7.75 3.26 23.48
C ASP A 70 9.26 3.34 23.16
N ASP A 71 9.70 2.79 22.02
CA ASP A 71 11.14 2.64 21.69
C ASP A 71 11.55 3.28 20.35
N LEU A 72 10.71 3.21 19.32
CA LEU A 72 11.07 3.57 17.95
C LEU A 72 10.64 4.99 17.57
N ALA A 73 11.49 5.66 16.79
CA ALA A 73 11.22 6.98 16.22
C ALA A 73 10.64 6.84 14.80
N ILE A 74 9.47 6.21 14.70
CA ILE A 74 8.77 6.03 13.43
C ILE A 74 8.38 7.39 12.83
N LYS A 75 8.72 7.59 11.55
CA LYS A 75 8.47 8.86 10.84
C LYS A 75 7.38 8.78 9.78
N ALA A 76 6.96 7.58 9.40
CA ALA A 76 5.81 7.34 8.54
C ALA A 76 5.32 5.90 8.72
N CYS A 77 4.04 5.65 8.46
CA CYS A 77 3.47 4.33 8.55
C CYS A 77 2.54 4.01 7.37
N LYS A 78 2.31 2.73 7.11
CA LYS A 78 1.30 2.27 6.15
C LYS A 78 0.41 1.18 6.71
N THR A 79 -0.84 1.15 6.26
CA THR A 79 -1.73 0.00 6.44
C THR A 79 -1.81 -0.83 5.16
N GLY A 80 -1.77 -2.16 5.30
CA GLY A 80 -2.09 -3.11 4.23
C GLY A 80 -3.43 -3.79 4.49
N MET A 81 -3.53 -5.09 4.18
CA MET A 81 -4.69 -5.90 4.56
C MET A 81 -4.86 -5.96 6.09
N LEU A 82 -6.07 -5.64 6.57
CA LEU A 82 -6.42 -5.56 8.01
C LEU A 82 -7.44 -6.61 8.48
N ALA A 83 -7.64 -7.70 7.73
CA ALA A 83 -8.56 -8.79 8.04
C ALA A 83 -10.06 -8.44 8.02
N ASP A 84 -10.60 -7.77 9.05
CA ASP A 84 -12.04 -7.53 9.24
C ASP A 84 -12.32 -6.20 9.98
N SER A 85 -13.61 -5.89 10.22
CA SER A 85 -14.03 -4.63 10.86
C SER A 85 -13.50 -4.47 12.30
N GLU A 86 -13.40 -5.56 13.07
CA GLU A 86 -12.85 -5.53 14.42
C GLU A 86 -11.38 -5.12 14.39
N HIS A 87 -10.60 -5.75 13.50
CA HIS A 87 -9.17 -5.49 13.34
C HIS A 87 -8.88 -4.11 12.75
N VAL A 88 -9.71 -3.64 11.81
CA VAL A 88 -9.63 -2.24 11.34
C VAL A 88 -9.86 -1.28 12.52
N SER A 89 -10.84 -1.55 13.38
CA SER A 89 -11.14 -0.70 14.54
C SER A 89 -9.98 -0.66 15.53
N ILE A 90 -9.38 -1.81 15.85
CA ILE A 90 -8.17 -1.91 16.69
C ILE A 90 -7.03 -1.06 16.12
N VAL A 91 -6.79 -1.15 14.81
CA VAL A 91 -5.73 -0.37 14.14
C VAL A 91 -6.04 1.13 14.19
N VAL A 92 -7.27 1.54 13.92
CA VAL A 92 -7.71 2.94 14.01
C VAL A 92 -7.50 3.49 15.42
N GLU A 93 -7.90 2.74 16.45
CA GLU A 93 -7.76 3.16 17.85
C GLU A 93 -6.28 3.43 18.20
N ASN A 94 -5.38 2.54 17.78
CA ASN A 94 -3.94 2.73 18.00
C ASN A 94 -3.35 3.88 17.18
N LEU A 95 -3.78 4.06 15.93
CA LEU A 95 -3.35 5.18 15.08
C LEU A 95 -3.84 6.54 15.58
N LYS A 96 -4.95 6.57 16.34
CA LYS A 96 -5.40 7.78 17.05
C LYS A 96 -4.66 8.00 18.37
N LYS A 97 -4.19 6.92 19.00
CA LYS A 97 -3.48 6.95 20.29
C LYS A 97 -2.01 7.34 20.15
N TYR A 98 -1.35 6.87 19.09
CA TYR A 98 0.08 7.06 18.85
C TYR A 98 0.33 7.79 17.54
N ASP A 99 1.28 8.73 17.54
CA ASP A 99 1.71 9.43 16.32
C ASP A 99 2.91 8.72 15.70
N PHE A 100 2.69 8.14 14.52
CA PHE A 100 3.72 7.50 13.70
C PHE A 100 4.03 8.29 12.42
N GLY A 101 3.67 9.58 12.38
CA GLY A 101 3.83 10.46 11.23
C GLY A 101 2.79 10.21 10.13
N PRO A 102 3.10 10.59 8.87
CA PRO A 102 2.21 10.39 7.74
C PRO A 102 1.75 8.94 7.58
N LEU A 103 0.44 8.77 7.41
CA LEU A 103 -0.20 7.47 7.19
C LEU A 103 -0.52 7.26 5.71
N ILE A 104 -0.04 6.16 5.15
CA ILE A 104 -0.41 5.67 3.82
C ILE A 104 -1.42 4.53 3.98
N VAL A 105 -2.63 4.71 3.47
CA VAL A 105 -3.67 3.68 3.50
C VAL A 105 -3.72 2.98 2.14
N ASP A 106 -3.32 1.71 2.08
CA ASP A 106 -3.62 0.83 0.96
C ASP A 106 -4.88 0.02 1.31
N PRO A 107 -6.06 0.39 0.79
CA PRO A 107 -7.32 -0.20 1.20
C PRO A 107 -7.53 -1.55 0.52
N VAL A 108 -6.77 -2.56 0.92
CA VAL A 108 -6.82 -3.91 0.32
C VAL A 108 -8.16 -4.56 0.63
N MET A 109 -9.02 -4.70 -0.40
CA MET A 109 -10.39 -5.25 -0.26
C MET A 109 -10.60 -6.60 -0.94
N VAL A 110 -9.74 -6.98 -1.90
CA VAL A 110 -9.93 -8.17 -2.75
C VAL A 110 -8.59 -8.90 -2.90
N ALA A 111 -8.58 -10.22 -2.68
CA ALA A 111 -7.40 -11.03 -2.96
C ALA A 111 -7.22 -11.16 -4.48
N LYS A 112 -5.98 -11.30 -4.99
CA LYS A 112 -5.72 -11.50 -6.42
C LYS A 112 -6.37 -12.74 -7.05
N GLY A 113 -6.99 -13.62 -6.25
CA GLY A 113 -7.82 -14.74 -6.71
C GLY A 113 -9.33 -14.43 -6.77
N GLY A 114 -9.77 -13.19 -6.56
CA GLY A 114 -11.18 -12.77 -6.63
C GLY A 114 -12.00 -13.05 -5.37
N ALA A 115 -11.41 -13.62 -4.32
CA ALA A 115 -12.07 -13.77 -3.03
C ALA A 115 -12.28 -12.39 -2.38
N THR A 116 -13.54 -12.06 -2.07
CA THR A 116 -13.91 -10.91 -1.26
C THR A 116 -13.28 -11.05 0.12
N LEU A 117 -12.37 -10.14 0.49
CA LEU A 117 -11.66 -10.21 1.77
C LEU A 117 -12.39 -9.48 2.90
N LEU A 118 -13.30 -8.55 2.58
CA LEU A 118 -13.92 -7.67 3.57
C LEU A 118 -15.45 -7.78 3.56
N THR A 119 -16.03 -7.75 4.75
CA THR A 119 -17.48 -7.55 4.97
C THR A 119 -17.89 -6.10 4.70
N GLU A 120 -19.19 -5.86 4.51
CA GLU A 120 -19.71 -4.48 4.37
C GLU A 120 -19.35 -3.60 5.58
N ASP A 121 -19.40 -4.17 6.79
CA ASP A 121 -19.00 -3.47 8.03
C ASP A 121 -17.54 -3.03 8.00
N ALA A 122 -16.64 -3.86 7.44
CA ALA A 122 -15.23 -3.50 7.33
C ALA A 122 -15.01 -2.37 6.31
N ILE A 123 -15.76 -2.37 5.20
CA ILE A 123 -15.74 -1.27 4.23
C ILE A 123 -16.21 0.04 4.86
N ILE A 124 -17.31 0.01 5.64
CA ILE A 124 -17.82 1.18 6.38
C ILE A 124 -16.75 1.68 7.36
N THR A 125 -16.16 0.78 8.13
CA THR A 125 -15.11 1.13 9.12
C THR A 125 -13.91 1.79 8.42
N ILE A 126 -13.46 1.27 7.29
CA ILE A 126 -12.37 1.87 6.52
C ILE A 126 -12.75 3.29 6.05
N LYS A 127 -13.95 3.46 5.50
CA LYS A 127 -14.43 4.75 4.97
C LYS A 127 -14.57 5.82 6.04
N GLU A 128 -15.17 5.47 7.17
CA GLU A 128 -15.56 6.44 8.20
C GLU A 128 -14.45 6.68 9.22
N ASN A 129 -13.55 5.71 9.43
CA ASN A 129 -12.59 5.76 10.53
C ASN A 129 -11.12 5.72 10.11
N LEU A 130 -10.76 5.03 9.01
CA LEU A 130 -9.36 4.90 8.58
C LEU A 130 -8.96 5.91 7.51
N ILE A 131 -9.76 6.06 6.44
CA ILE A 131 -9.50 7.01 5.36
C ILE A 131 -9.36 8.45 5.86
N PRO A 132 -10.15 8.95 6.83
CA PRO A 132 -9.95 10.29 7.38
C PRO A 132 -8.60 10.55 8.04
N LEU A 133 -7.89 9.49 8.45
CA LEU A 133 -6.54 9.58 9.02
C LEU A 133 -5.45 9.61 7.92
N ALA A 134 -5.78 9.28 6.68
CA ALA A 134 -4.82 9.05 5.62
C ALA A 134 -4.17 10.35 5.14
N THR A 135 -2.83 10.37 5.16
CA THR A 135 -2.05 11.35 4.40
C THR A 135 -2.10 11.01 2.90
N VAL A 136 -2.00 9.74 2.54
CA VAL A 136 -2.15 9.25 1.17
C VAL A 136 -3.04 8.01 1.18
N VAL A 137 -4.00 7.92 0.27
CA VAL A 137 -4.78 6.70 0.02
C VAL A 137 -4.50 6.18 -1.39
N THR A 138 -4.29 4.86 -1.53
CA THR A 138 -3.82 4.23 -2.79
C THR A 138 -4.79 3.20 -3.37
N PRO A 139 -6.11 3.44 -3.53
CA PRO A 139 -7.02 2.43 -4.06
C PRO A 139 -6.69 2.07 -5.52
N ASN A 140 -6.86 0.80 -5.89
CA ASN A 140 -7.04 0.43 -7.30
C ASN A 140 -8.47 0.76 -7.78
N ILE A 141 -8.77 0.56 -9.07
CA ILE A 141 -10.10 0.86 -9.61
C ILE A 141 -11.21 0.12 -8.85
N PRO A 142 -11.20 -1.24 -8.73
CA PRO A 142 -12.24 -1.94 -7.96
C PRO A 142 -12.41 -1.42 -6.52
N GLU A 143 -11.30 -1.16 -5.81
CA GLU A 143 -11.33 -0.60 -4.45
C GLU A 143 -11.95 0.80 -4.43
N ALA A 144 -11.59 1.65 -5.40
CA ALA A 144 -12.15 2.99 -5.53
C ALA A 144 -13.64 2.95 -5.85
N GLU A 145 -14.10 2.03 -6.70
CA GLU A 145 -15.52 1.85 -7.01
C GLU A 145 -16.31 1.47 -5.75
N VAL A 146 -15.81 0.52 -4.95
CA VAL A 146 -16.44 0.11 -3.69
C VAL A 146 -16.47 1.26 -2.67
N LEU A 147 -15.34 1.95 -2.49
CA LEU A 147 -15.21 3.03 -1.51
C LEU A 147 -16.08 4.25 -1.87
N THR A 148 -16.11 4.59 -3.15
CA THR A 148 -16.80 5.79 -3.65
C THR A 148 -18.24 5.51 -4.08
N GLY A 149 -18.64 4.25 -4.33
CA GLY A 149 -19.93 3.90 -4.94
C GLY A 149 -20.09 4.43 -6.37
N LEU A 150 -18.99 4.75 -7.06
CA LEU A 150 -18.99 5.14 -8.47
C LEU A 150 -18.60 3.94 -9.32
N THR A 151 -19.03 3.93 -10.58
CA THR A 151 -18.45 3.05 -11.61
C THR A 151 -17.38 3.84 -12.36
N ILE A 152 -16.21 3.24 -12.60
CA ILE A 152 -15.05 3.90 -13.19
C ILE A 152 -14.67 3.25 -14.52
N ASN A 153 -15.09 3.87 -15.62
CA ASN A 153 -14.82 3.39 -16.98
C ASN A 153 -13.93 4.35 -17.80
N SER A 154 -13.68 5.55 -17.29
CA SER A 154 -12.95 6.61 -18.00
C SER A 154 -11.94 7.34 -17.11
N LYS A 155 -11.12 8.20 -17.73
CA LYS A 155 -10.20 9.07 -16.99
C LYS A 155 -10.97 10.11 -16.18
N GLU A 156 -12.08 10.59 -16.71
CA GLU A 156 -12.99 11.53 -16.07
C GLU A 156 -13.60 10.90 -14.80
N ASP A 157 -13.98 9.61 -14.86
CA ASP A 157 -14.48 8.88 -13.68
C ASP A 157 -13.40 8.75 -12.59
N MET A 158 -12.15 8.49 -12.96
CA MET A 158 -11.04 8.47 -11.98
C MET A 158 -10.86 9.85 -11.31
N ILE A 159 -11.02 10.94 -12.06
CA ILE A 159 -10.97 12.29 -11.48
C ILE A 159 -12.11 12.49 -10.47
N MET A 160 -13.33 12.06 -10.82
CA MET A 160 -14.49 12.14 -9.91
C MET A 160 -14.31 11.28 -8.67
N ALA A 161 -13.82 10.05 -8.83
CA ALA A 161 -13.49 9.17 -7.72
C ALA A 161 -12.42 9.79 -6.82
N GLY A 162 -11.38 10.42 -7.38
CA GLY A 162 -10.35 11.11 -6.61
C GLY A 162 -10.93 12.22 -5.73
N LYS A 163 -11.83 13.04 -6.29
CA LYS A 163 -12.55 14.08 -5.54
C LYS A 163 -13.43 13.49 -4.43
N LYS A 164 -14.14 12.39 -4.72
CA LYS A 164 -14.99 11.72 -3.73
C LYS A 164 -14.18 11.09 -2.60
N MET A 165 -13.01 10.53 -2.90
CA MET A 165 -12.07 10.03 -1.89
C MET A 165 -11.53 11.15 -0.99
N LYS A 166 -11.23 12.34 -1.53
CA LYS A 166 -10.89 13.51 -0.69
C LYS A 166 -12.04 13.95 0.20
N ALA A 167 -13.29 13.86 -0.30
CA ALA A 167 -14.47 14.17 0.51
C ALA A 167 -14.69 13.15 1.66
N LEU A 168 -14.12 11.95 1.58
CA LEU A 168 -14.05 10.99 2.69
C LEU A 168 -12.95 11.32 3.72
N GLY A 169 -12.14 12.37 3.49
CA GLY A 169 -11.14 12.86 4.44
C GLY A 169 -9.68 12.55 4.06
N ALA A 170 -9.42 11.83 2.97
CA ALA A 170 -8.04 11.62 2.51
C ALA A 170 -7.40 12.95 2.05
N LYS A 171 -6.17 13.23 2.49
CA LYS A 171 -5.43 14.43 2.07
C LYS A 171 -4.98 14.34 0.61
N ASN A 172 -4.33 13.22 0.25
CA ASN A 172 -3.83 12.94 -1.08
C ASN A 172 -4.36 11.59 -1.56
N VAL A 173 -4.70 11.48 -2.84
CA VAL A 173 -5.33 10.29 -3.43
C VAL A 173 -4.57 9.83 -4.66
N ILE A 174 -4.33 8.53 -4.76
CA ILE A 174 -3.77 7.87 -5.93
C ILE A 174 -4.73 6.75 -6.37
N ILE A 175 -5.41 6.93 -7.49
CA ILE A 175 -6.24 5.87 -8.08
C ILE A 175 -5.40 5.09 -9.08
N LYS A 176 -5.08 3.83 -8.72
CA LYS A 176 -4.21 2.95 -9.51
C LYS A 176 -4.99 2.39 -10.70
N GLY A 177 -4.62 2.79 -11.92
CA GLY A 177 -5.34 2.44 -13.15
C GLY A 177 -4.79 1.22 -13.89
N GLY A 178 -3.87 0.46 -13.30
CA GLY A 178 -3.32 -0.78 -13.88
C GLY A 178 -4.35 -1.86 -14.27
N HIS A 179 -5.62 -1.70 -13.89
CA HIS A 179 -6.74 -2.58 -14.29
C HIS A 179 -7.49 -2.10 -15.54
N GLN A 180 -7.21 -0.91 -16.08
CA GLN A 180 -7.86 -0.44 -17.31
C GLN A 180 -7.43 -1.27 -18.52
N ASN A 181 -8.36 -1.56 -19.43
CA ASN A 181 -8.16 -2.28 -20.69
C ASN A 181 -7.33 -1.50 -21.74
N SER A 182 -6.51 -0.52 -21.33
CA SER A 182 -5.53 0.08 -22.23
C SER A 182 -4.39 -0.92 -22.47
N ALA A 183 -4.22 -1.33 -23.73
CA ALA A 183 -3.24 -2.33 -24.14
C ALA A 183 -1.79 -1.89 -23.85
N ASP A 184 -1.50 -0.59 -23.92
CA ASP A 184 -0.11 -0.10 -23.98
C ASP A 184 0.37 0.65 -22.73
N THR A 185 -0.55 1.23 -21.94
CA THR A 185 -0.19 2.16 -20.85
C THR A 185 -0.92 1.84 -19.55
N ALA A 186 -0.18 1.81 -18.43
CA ALA A 186 -0.75 1.80 -17.08
C ALA A 186 -0.67 3.22 -16.50
N SER A 187 -1.83 3.87 -16.32
CA SER A 187 -1.92 5.26 -15.85
C SER A 187 -2.58 5.34 -14.48
N ASP A 188 -1.93 5.98 -13.53
CA ASP A 188 -2.49 6.26 -12.20
C ASP A 188 -2.86 7.74 -12.12
N PHE A 189 -4.03 8.05 -11.55
CA PHE A 189 -4.46 9.42 -11.33
C PHE A 189 -4.07 9.85 -9.91
N VAL A 190 -3.42 11.01 -9.78
CA VAL A 190 -3.02 11.58 -8.49
C VAL A 190 -3.73 12.90 -8.28
N LEU A 191 -4.31 13.09 -7.09
CA LEU A 191 -4.90 14.34 -6.62
C LEU A 191 -4.33 14.69 -5.25
N LEU A 192 -3.56 15.77 -5.20
CA LEU A 192 -2.87 16.23 -3.99
C LEU A 192 -3.78 17.09 -3.09
N GLU A 193 -3.33 17.29 -1.85
CA GLU A 193 -4.02 18.07 -0.83
C GLU A 193 -4.32 19.50 -1.29
N ASN A 194 -3.35 20.16 -1.94
CA ASN A 194 -3.45 21.52 -2.49
C ASN A 194 -4.34 21.64 -3.74
N GLY A 195 -4.90 20.54 -4.24
CA GLY A 195 -5.74 20.51 -5.44
C GLY A 195 -4.99 20.33 -6.76
N HIS A 196 -3.65 20.31 -6.75
CA HIS A 196 -2.85 19.90 -7.90
C HIS A 196 -3.14 18.43 -8.24
N SER A 197 -3.28 18.12 -9.52
CA SER A 197 -3.52 16.76 -9.99
C SER A 197 -2.72 16.46 -11.23
N PHE A 198 -2.25 15.22 -11.36
CA PHE A 198 -1.45 14.77 -12.48
C PHE A 198 -1.64 13.28 -12.75
N TRP A 199 -1.14 12.83 -13.89
CA TRP A 199 -1.18 11.44 -14.31
C TRP A 199 0.22 10.83 -14.26
N LEU A 200 0.32 9.63 -13.68
CA LEU A 200 1.53 8.83 -13.69
C LEU A 200 1.36 7.66 -14.65
N SER A 201 1.93 7.79 -15.84
CA SER A 201 1.84 6.80 -16.91
C SER A 201 3.16 6.09 -17.11
N SER A 202 3.11 4.76 -17.23
CA SER A 202 4.24 3.93 -17.60
C SER A 202 3.82 2.92 -18.67
N LYS A 203 4.78 2.39 -19.42
CA LYS A 203 4.51 1.31 -20.38
C LYS A 203 3.91 0.12 -19.63
N ARG A 204 2.83 -0.45 -20.16
CA ARG A 204 2.28 -1.70 -19.63
C ARG A 204 3.25 -2.83 -19.96
N ILE A 205 3.62 -3.59 -18.93
CA ILE A 205 4.46 -4.78 -19.08
C ILE A 205 3.53 -5.99 -19.00
N ASP A 206 3.53 -6.81 -20.05
CA ASP A 206 2.74 -8.03 -20.08
C ASP A 206 3.39 -9.09 -19.18
N THR A 207 2.89 -9.22 -17.96
CA THR A 207 3.36 -10.20 -16.99
C THR A 207 2.29 -10.55 -15.97
N ILE A 208 2.26 -11.83 -15.60
CA ILE A 208 1.44 -12.33 -14.49
C ILE A 208 2.10 -12.11 -13.12
N ARG A 209 3.36 -11.65 -13.10
CA ARG A 209 4.20 -11.48 -11.91
C ARG A 209 4.00 -10.10 -11.29
N THR A 210 2.80 -9.90 -10.76
CA THR A 210 2.38 -8.62 -10.18
C THR A 210 2.00 -8.75 -8.70
N HIS A 211 2.19 -9.91 -8.07
CA HIS A 211 1.80 -10.11 -6.67
C HIS A 211 2.56 -9.12 -5.76
N GLY A 212 1.82 -8.40 -4.91
CA GLY A 212 2.38 -7.35 -4.04
C GLY A 212 2.56 -5.95 -4.65
N THR A 213 2.02 -5.64 -5.84
CA THR A 213 2.14 -4.29 -6.44
C THR A 213 1.61 -3.15 -5.56
N GLY A 214 0.44 -3.33 -4.93
CA GLY A 214 -0.15 -2.32 -4.03
C GLY A 214 0.69 -2.09 -2.78
N ASP A 215 1.04 -3.19 -2.10
CA ASP A 215 1.91 -3.18 -0.92
C ASP A 215 3.25 -2.50 -1.22
N THR A 216 3.88 -2.86 -2.33
CA THR A 216 5.18 -2.30 -2.74
C THR A 216 5.08 -0.81 -3.05
N LEU A 217 3.99 -0.35 -3.71
CA LEU A 217 3.78 1.07 -3.97
C LEU A 217 3.63 1.85 -2.66
N SER A 218 2.70 1.41 -1.80
CA SER A 218 2.37 2.10 -0.54
C SER A 218 3.56 2.10 0.43
N ALA A 219 4.30 0.99 0.53
CA ALA A 219 5.51 0.90 1.34
C ALA A 219 6.63 1.81 0.84
N CYS A 220 6.80 1.95 -0.49
CA CYS A 220 7.80 2.87 -1.03
C CYS A 220 7.43 4.33 -0.73
N ILE A 221 6.14 4.70 -0.80
CA ILE A 221 5.68 6.04 -0.41
C ILE A 221 6.01 6.29 1.07
N ALA A 222 5.65 5.34 1.95
CA ALA A 222 5.96 5.44 3.39
C ALA A 222 7.47 5.60 3.64
N ALA A 223 8.31 4.83 2.93
CA ALA A 223 9.75 4.94 3.05
C ALA A 223 10.29 6.31 2.61
N GLU A 224 9.81 6.89 1.51
CA GLU A 224 10.25 8.20 1.06
C GLU A 224 9.76 9.33 1.99
N LEU A 225 8.53 9.24 2.52
CA LEU A 225 8.05 10.20 3.52
C LEU A 225 8.85 10.11 4.83
N ALA A 226 9.23 8.90 5.27
CA ALA A 226 10.08 8.74 6.44
C ALA A 226 11.47 9.40 6.29
N LYS A 227 11.96 9.54 5.06
CA LYS A 227 13.20 10.28 4.75
C LYS A 227 13.01 11.80 4.71
N GLY A 228 11.77 12.28 4.75
CA GLY A 228 11.43 13.70 4.64
C GLY A 228 11.18 14.19 3.22
N ALA A 229 10.94 13.31 2.24
CA ALA A 229 10.48 13.73 0.92
C ALA A 229 9.07 14.35 1.01
N ASP A 230 8.76 15.28 0.10
CA ASP A 230 7.39 15.73 -0.08
C ASP A 230 6.52 14.64 -0.75
N VAL A 231 5.20 14.78 -0.62
CA VAL A 231 4.24 13.77 -1.08
C VAL A 231 4.34 13.53 -2.59
N GLU A 232 4.46 14.58 -3.41
CA GLU A 232 4.54 14.43 -4.86
C GLU A 232 5.79 13.64 -5.27
N THR A 233 6.95 14.02 -4.71
CA THR A 233 8.22 13.32 -4.92
C THR A 233 8.17 11.86 -4.46
N ALA A 234 7.57 11.59 -3.30
CA ALA A 234 7.41 10.23 -2.76
C ALA A 234 6.58 9.34 -3.70
N ILE A 235 5.48 9.87 -4.25
CA ILE A 235 4.59 9.14 -5.18
C ILE A 235 5.31 8.85 -6.51
N ILE A 236 5.96 9.86 -7.09
CA ILE A 236 6.72 9.70 -8.35
C ILE A 236 7.82 8.65 -8.17
N THR A 237 8.53 8.69 -7.05
CA THR A 237 9.60 7.74 -6.73
C THR A 237 9.05 6.33 -6.57
N ALA A 238 7.93 6.17 -5.87
CA ALA A 238 7.27 4.87 -5.68
C ALA A 238 6.79 4.26 -7.00
N LYS A 239 6.23 5.07 -7.91
CA LYS A 239 5.84 4.60 -9.26
C LYS A 239 7.05 4.08 -10.04
N LYS A 240 8.16 4.84 -10.07
CA LYS A 240 9.40 4.42 -10.73
C LYS A 240 9.99 3.15 -10.11
N TYR A 241 9.91 3.03 -8.79
CA TYR A 241 10.36 1.83 -8.08
C TYR A 241 9.56 0.61 -8.52
N VAL A 242 8.23 0.68 -8.43
CA VAL A 242 7.33 -0.41 -8.84
C VAL A 242 7.53 -0.78 -10.31
N GLU A 243 7.64 0.20 -11.21
CA GLU A 243 7.92 -0.05 -12.62
C GLU A 243 9.19 -0.88 -12.83
N ALA A 244 10.28 -0.53 -12.16
CA ALA A 244 11.53 -1.30 -12.24
C ALA A 244 11.37 -2.73 -11.70
N THR A 245 10.63 -2.92 -10.61
CA THR A 245 10.40 -4.25 -10.01
C THR A 245 9.57 -5.18 -10.89
N ILE A 246 8.71 -4.61 -11.75
CA ILE A 246 7.91 -5.34 -12.74
C ILE A 246 8.75 -5.60 -14.00
N ALA A 247 9.53 -4.61 -14.45
CA ALA A 247 10.34 -4.70 -15.67
C ALA A 247 11.47 -5.72 -15.58
N ASP A 248 12.16 -5.79 -14.45
CA ASP A 248 13.22 -6.77 -14.17
C ASP A 248 12.65 -7.91 -13.31
N GLY A 249 11.54 -8.52 -13.74
CA GLY A 249 10.82 -9.54 -12.97
C GLY A 249 11.64 -10.80 -12.64
N ILE A 250 11.17 -11.57 -11.65
CA ILE A 250 11.76 -12.85 -11.25
C ILE A 250 10.73 -13.98 -11.32
N ILE A 251 11.21 -15.22 -11.45
CA ILE A 251 10.36 -16.42 -11.49
C ILE A 251 10.40 -17.09 -10.12
N VAL A 252 9.32 -16.92 -9.35
CA VAL A 252 9.11 -17.58 -8.05
C VAL A 252 7.69 -18.13 -8.01
N GLY A 253 7.57 -19.41 -7.65
CA GLY A 253 6.29 -20.13 -7.59
C GLY A 253 5.62 -20.36 -8.95
N HIS A 254 4.48 -21.06 -8.90
CA HIS A 254 3.80 -21.61 -10.08
C HIS A 254 2.56 -20.81 -10.53
N GLY A 255 2.14 -19.79 -9.78
CA GLY A 255 1.00 -18.93 -10.13
C GLY A 255 1.40 -17.47 -10.34
N HIS A 256 0.67 -16.55 -9.71
CA HIS A 256 0.97 -15.13 -9.71
C HIS A 256 2.20 -14.85 -8.83
N GLY A 257 3.36 -14.81 -9.46
CA GLY A 257 4.62 -14.56 -8.76
C GLY A 257 4.80 -13.11 -8.28
N PRO A 258 5.79 -12.90 -7.40
CA PRO A 258 6.08 -11.62 -6.77
C PRO A 258 6.82 -10.66 -7.71
N LEU A 259 6.95 -9.42 -7.23
CA LEU A 259 7.84 -8.41 -7.79
C LEU A 259 9.32 -8.68 -7.45
N ASN A 260 10.23 -8.09 -8.23
CA ASN A 260 11.66 -8.07 -7.91
C ASN A 260 12.03 -6.81 -7.11
N HIS A 261 12.00 -6.88 -5.77
CA HIS A 261 12.26 -5.73 -4.90
C HIS A 261 13.68 -5.15 -5.02
N TRP A 262 14.69 -5.93 -5.43
CA TRP A 262 16.06 -5.41 -5.60
C TRP A 262 16.36 -4.86 -7.01
N ALA A 263 15.39 -4.90 -7.94
CA ALA A 263 15.55 -4.42 -9.31
C ALA A 263 16.00 -2.95 -9.39
N TYR A 264 15.44 -2.10 -8.53
CA TYR A 264 15.66 -0.65 -8.61
C TYR A 264 17.12 -0.25 -8.34
N ARG A 265 17.92 -1.10 -7.68
CA ARG A 265 19.36 -0.88 -7.49
C ARG A 265 20.11 -0.71 -8.82
N LYS A 266 19.69 -1.44 -9.87
CA LYS A 266 20.28 -1.35 -11.22
C LYS A 266 19.95 -0.01 -11.88
N VAL A 267 18.70 0.43 -11.77
CA VAL A 267 18.23 1.72 -12.31
C VAL A 267 18.94 2.88 -11.61
N ALA A 268 19.04 2.85 -10.28
CA ALA A 268 19.70 3.90 -9.50
C ALA A 268 21.21 4.02 -9.80
N LYS A 269 21.88 2.92 -10.13
CA LYS A 269 23.28 2.94 -10.56
C LYS A 269 23.46 3.58 -11.94
N ASN A 270 22.57 3.28 -12.87
CA ASN A 270 22.63 3.83 -14.23
C ASN A 270 22.28 5.32 -14.30
N ALA A 271 21.50 5.85 -13.35
CA ALA A 271 21.18 7.27 -13.25
C ALA A 271 22.30 8.14 -12.63
N LYS A 272 23.34 7.51 -12.05
CA LYS A 272 24.52 8.18 -11.48
C LYS A 272 25.73 8.18 -12.43
N LEU A 273 25.60 7.60 -13.61
CA LEU A 273 26.57 7.61 -14.72
C LEU A 273 26.08 8.58 -15.79
#